data_AF-A0A9D9XYM6-F1
#
_entry.id   AF-A0A9D9XYM6-F1
#
_cell.length_a   1.000
_cell.length_b   1.000
_cell.length_c   1.000
_cell.angle_alpha   90.00
_cell.angle_beta   90.00
_cell.angle_gamma   90.00
#
_symmetry.space_group_name_H-M   'P 1'
#
loop_
_entity.id
_entity.type
_entity.pdbx_description
1 polymer ?
#
loop_
_entity_poly.entity_id
_entity_poly.type
_entity_poly.pdbx_seq_one_letter_code
_entity_poly.pdbx_strand_id
1 'polypeptide(L)'
;MKVLKIVLGPELYWVLLYMLSIILAWANKRSNFVYDDIIENVWFYIPVISVMIFGLYWIPIVEKNWLMARIWISGIVMGHFVLETLLESYSQQGPGIGMGYLAGMLLLFFILLAGSIVVKLVH
;
A
#
# COMPACT_ATOMS: atom_id res chain seq x y z
N MET A 1 6.50 -7.93 -25.86
CA MET A 1 5.31 -8.30 -25.03
C MET A 1 5.62 -8.97 -23.69
N LYS A 2 6.76 -9.66 -23.48
CA LYS A 2 7.07 -10.28 -22.17
C LYS A 2 7.33 -9.25 -21.05
N VAL A 3 8.04 -8.15 -21.34
CA VAL A 3 8.35 -7.10 -20.34
C VAL A 3 7.09 -6.41 -19.81
N LEU A 4 6.12 -6.10 -20.68
CA LEU A 4 4.86 -5.45 -20.27
C LEU A 4 4.06 -6.31 -19.27
N LYS A 5 4.10 -7.65 -19.40
CA LYS A 5 3.43 -8.59 -18.49
C LYS A 5 4.09 -8.65 -17.11
N ILE A 6 5.39 -8.36 -17.03
CA ILE A 6 6.14 -8.33 -15.77
C ILE A 6 5.93 -6.97 -15.06
N VAL A 7 5.94 -5.88 -15.82
CA VAL A 7 5.81 -4.51 -15.31
C VAL A 7 4.38 -4.18 -14.85
N LEU A 8 3.35 -4.69 -15.52
CA LEU A 8 1.95 -4.52 -15.09
C LEU A 8 1.59 -5.54 -14.00
N GLY A 9 2.13 -5.32 -12.80
CA GLY A 9 1.95 -6.19 -11.65
C GLY A 9 1.67 -5.42 -10.36
N PRO A 10 1.48 -6.15 -9.25
CA PRO A 10 1.27 -5.54 -7.93
C PRO A 10 2.46 -4.68 -7.49
N GLU A 11 3.67 -4.98 -7.93
CA GLU A 11 4.88 -4.22 -7.62
C GLU A 11 4.82 -2.80 -8.18
N LEU A 12 4.36 -2.61 -9.41
CA LEU A 12 4.25 -1.27 -10.00
C LEU A 12 3.22 -0.42 -9.25
N TYR A 13 2.08 -1.01 -8.90
CA TYR A 13 1.06 -0.35 -8.08
C TYR A 13 1.68 0.20 -6.78
N TRP A 14 2.43 -0.65 -6.07
CA TRP A 14 3.07 -0.27 -4.82
C TRP A 14 4.22 0.73 -4.98
N VAL A 15 5.03 0.59 -6.04
CA VAL A 15 6.10 1.55 -6.36
C VAL A 15 5.50 2.94 -6.62
N LEU A 16 4.39 3.02 -7.35
CA LEU A 16 3.71 4.30 -7.58
C LEU A 16 3.18 4.90 -6.28
N LEU A 17 2.57 4.07 -5.41
CA LEU A 17 2.09 4.51 -4.10
C LEU A 17 3.25 5.00 -3.21
N TYR A 18 4.38 4.32 -3.26
CA TYR A 18 5.60 4.70 -2.54
C TYR A 18 6.24 5.99 -3.06
N MET A 19 6.27 6.19 -4.38
CA MET A 19 6.72 7.46 -4.95
C MET A 19 5.81 8.61 -4.52
N LEU A 20 4.49 8.39 -4.49
CA LEU A 20 3.54 9.38 -3.98
C LEU A 20 3.76 9.66 -2.49
N SER A 21 4.05 8.64 -1.67
CA SER A 21 4.34 8.85 -0.26
C SER A 21 5.60 9.67 -0.02
N ILE A 22 6.66 9.46 -0.81
CA ILE A 22 7.87 10.29 -0.73
C ILE A 22 7.55 11.76 -1.05
N ILE A 23 6.76 12.02 -2.09
CA ILE A 23 6.39 13.39 -2.48
C ILE A 23 5.59 14.07 -1.36
N LEU A 24 4.60 13.36 -0.79
CA LEU A 24 3.79 13.88 0.32
C LEU A 24 4.64 14.12 1.58
N ALA A 25 5.48 13.16 1.95
CA ALA A 25 6.37 13.27 3.09
C ALA A 25 7.34 14.45 2.95
N TRP A 26 7.91 14.63 1.76
CA TRP A 26 8.80 15.76 1.48
C TRP A 26 8.06 17.10 1.52
N ALA A 27 6.84 17.16 0.97
CA ALA A 27 6.01 18.37 1.01
C ALA A 27 5.62 18.74 2.44
N ASN A 28 5.28 17.76 3.28
CA ASN A 28 4.87 18.00 4.67
C ASN A 28 6.03 18.48 5.55
N LYS A 29 7.25 17.94 5.35
CA LYS A 29 8.45 18.39 6.08
C LYS A 29 8.88 19.82 5.75
N ARG A 30 8.51 20.35 4.59
CA ARG A 30 9.06 21.61 4.06
C ARG A 30 8.20 22.85 4.37
N SER A 31 6.91 22.69 4.70
CA SER A 31 6.02 23.83 4.95
C SER A 31 4.73 23.45 5.70
N ASN A 32 4.41 24.20 6.75
CA ASN A 32 3.10 24.36 7.41
C ASN A 32 2.31 23.10 7.85
N PHE A 33 2.87 21.89 7.74
CA PHE A 33 2.23 20.65 8.19
C PHE A 33 0.82 20.43 7.58
N VAL A 34 0.62 20.93 6.35
CA VAL A 34 -0.69 20.97 5.68
C VAL A 34 -1.27 19.58 5.45
N TYR A 35 -0.42 18.55 5.40
CA TYR A 35 -0.82 17.18 5.12
C TYR A 35 -0.90 16.31 6.38
N ASP A 36 -0.77 16.90 7.57
CA ASP A 36 -0.80 16.15 8.84
C ASP A 36 -2.09 15.34 9.00
N ASP A 37 -3.26 15.92 8.70
CA ASP A 37 -4.54 15.19 8.79
C ASP A 37 -4.59 13.98 7.84
N ILE A 38 -4.02 14.12 6.64
CA ILE A 38 -3.95 13.01 5.69
C ILE A 38 -2.98 11.95 6.21
N ILE A 39 -1.80 12.38 6.65
CA ILE A 39 -0.72 11.53 7.17
C ILE A 39 -1.16 10.77 8.41
N GLU A 40 -1.87 11.41 9.34
CA GLU A 40 -2.39 10.75 10.55
C GLU A 40 -3.37 9.63 10.20
N ASN A 41 -4.12 9.75 9.10
CA ASN A 41 -5.11 8.77 8.67
C ASN A 41 -4.61 7.72 7.67
N VAL A 42 -3.31 7.72 7.32
CA VAL A 42 -2.74 6.76 6.34
C VAL A 42 -2.82 5.31 6.80
N TRP A 43 -2.84 5.07 8.11
CA TRP A 43 -3.05 3.73 8.66
C TRP A 43 -4.36 3.09 8.19
N PHE A 44 -5.36 3.91 7.85
CA PHE A 44 -6.62 3.44 7.27
C PHE A 44 -6.60 3.51 5.75
N TYR A 45 -6.12 4.62 5.18
CA TYR A 45 -6.18 4.82 3.72
C TYR A 45 -5.32 3.83 2.94
N ILE A 46 -4.09 3.54 3.39
CA ILE A 46 -3.18 2.63 2.66
C ILE A 46 -3.75 1.22 2.56
N PRO A 47 -4.22 0.59 3.65
CA PRO A 47 -4.92 -0.70 3.56
C PRO A 47 -6.14 -0.65 2.64
N VAL A 48 -7.01 0.36 2.74
CA VAL A 48 -8.22 0.44 1.92
C VAL A 48 -7.91 0.56 0.43
N ILE A 49 -6.96 1.43 0.05
CA ILE A 49 -6.56 1.60 -1.36
C ILE A 49 -5.92 0.30 -1.86
N SER A 50 -5.18 -0.42 -1.01
CA SER A 50 -4.55 -1.71 -1.38
C SER A 50 -5.55 -2.78 -1.86
N VAL A 51 -6.84 -2.70 -1.50
CA VAL A 51 -7.89 -3.59 -2.01
C VAL A 51 -7.91 -3.59 -3.55
N MET A 52 -7.63 -2.44 -4.19
CA MET A 52 -7.62 -2.30 -5.63
C MET A 52 -6.62 -3.24 -6.33
N ILE A 53 -5.58 -3.68 -5.62
CA ILE A 53 -4.56 -4.59 -6.18
C ILE A 53 -5.15 -5.94 -6.58
N PHE A 54 -6.21 -6.39 -5.90
CA PHE A 54 -6.90 -7.63 -6.27
C PHE A 54 -7.63 -7.50 -7.61
N GLY A 55 -7.98 -6.28 -8.03
CA GLY A 55 -8.52 -5.99 -9.36
C GLY A 55 -7.63 -6.50 -10.50
N LEU A 56 -6.33 -6.68 -10.26
CA LEU A 56 -5.41 -7.29 -11.22
C LEU A 56 -5.83 -8.69 -11.66
N TYR A 57 -6.63 -9.43 -10.87
CA TYR A 57 -7.17 -10.73 -11.26
C TYR A 57 -8.15 -10.66 -12.43
N TRP A 58 -8.87 -9.55 -12.61
CA TRP A 58 -9.83 -9.36 -13.69
C TRP A 58 -9.20 -8.79 -14.97
N ILE A 59 -7.93 -8.38 -14.93
CA ILE A 59 -7.24 -7.81 -16.10
C ILE A 59 -6.61 -8.96 -16.93
N PRO A 60 -7.01 -9.18 -18.20
CA PRO A 60 -6.54 -10.33 -18.99
C PRO A 60 -5.05 -10.31 -19.33
N ILE A 61 -4.42 -9.12 -19.40
CA ILE A 61 -3.01 -8.98 -19.78
C ILE A 61 -2.05 -9.31 -18.63
N VAL A 62 -2.54 -9.34 -17.38
CA VAL A 62 -1.73 -9.58 -16.18
C VAL A 62 -1.37 -11.05 -16.07
N GLU A 63 -0.10 -11.34 -15.81
CA GLU A 63 0.39 -12.69 -15.55
C GLU A 63 -0.19 -13.23 -14.23
N LYS A 64 -0.93 -14.34 -14.29
CA LYS A 64 -1.60 -14.93 -13.13
C LYS A 64 -0.73 -15.90 -12.35
N ASN A 65 0.33 -16.43 -12.98
CA ASN A 65 1.28 -17.30 -12.31
C ASN A 65 1.88 -16.58 -11.10
N TRP A 66 1.70 -17.18 -9.91
CA TRP A 66 2.18 -16.62 -8.63
C TRP A 66 1.66 -15.22 -8.29
N LEU A 67 0.59 -14.74 -8.95
CA LEU A 67 0.06 -13.39 -8.72
C LEU A 67 -0.35 -13.16 -7.26
N MET A 68 -0.96 -14.16 -6.62
CA MET A 68 -1.32 -14.09 -5.20
C MET A 68 -0.09 -13.87 -4.33
N ALA A 69 0.96 -14.69 -4.51
CA ALA A 69 2.20 -14.57 -3.73
C ALA A 69 2.86 -13.20 -3.96
N ARG A 70 2.86 -12.71 -5.20
CA ARG A 70 3.37 -11.37 -5.53
C ARG A 70 2.57 -10.26 -4.85
N ILE A 71 1.24 -10.35 -4.82
CA ILE A 71 0.36 -9.41 -4.09
C ILE A 71 0.71 -9.40 -2.60
N TRP A 72 0.90 -10.57 -2.00
CA TRP A 72 1.28 -10.68 -0.58
C TRP A 72 2.65 -10.09 -0.28
N ILE A 73 3.68 -10.49 -1.03
CA ILE A 73 5.06 -10.04 -0.80
C ILE A 73 5.18 -8.54 -1.03
N SER A 74 4.71 -8.05 -2.19
CA SER A 74 4.74 -6.61 -2.47
C SER A 74 3.84 -5.83 -1.51
N GLY A 75 2.67 -6.37 -1.17
CA GLY A 75 1.75 -5.84 -0.17
C GLY A 75 2.43 -5.55 1.15
N ILE A 76 3.01 -6.56 1.78
CA ILE A 76 3.63 -6.41 3.09
C ILE A 76 4.87 -5.53 3.02
N VAL A 77 5.78 -5.79 2.07
CA VAL A 77 7.07 -5.09 2.01
C VAL A 77 6.87 -3.62 1.66
N MET A 78 6.09 -3.32 0.61
CA MET A 78 5.89 -1.95 0.18
C MET A 78 4.87 -1.22 1.04
N GLY A 79 3.88 -1.93 1.60
CA GLY A 79 2.97 -1.37 2.60
C GLY A 79 3.71 -0.87 3.83
N HIS A 80 4.71 -1.61 4.31
CA HIS A 80 5.62 -1.16 5.36
C HIS A 80 6.32 0.14 4.97
N PHE A 81 7.01 0.18 3.83
CA PHE A 81 7.75 1.38 3.40
C PHE A 81 6.85 2.61 3.20
N VAL A 82 5.65 2.42 2.63
CA VAL A 82 4.68 3.51 2.44
C VAL A 82 4.20 4.06 3.79
N LEU A 83 3.78 3.18 4.70
CA LEU A 83 3.28 3.59 6.02
C LEU A 83 4.38 4.24 6.85
N GLU A 84 5.57 3.65 6.91
CA GLU A 84 6.73 4.19 7.62
C GLU A 84 7.09 5.59 7.08
N THR A 85 7.25 5.73 5.76
CA THR A 85 7.62 7.01 5.14
C THR A 85 6.62 8.13 5.44
N LEU A 86 5.31 7.84 5.38
CA LEU A 86 4.28 8.83 5.65
C LEU A 86 4.23 9.16 7.14
N LEU A 87 4.16 8.15 8.01
CA LEU A 87 3.99 8.36 9.44
C LEU A 87 5.22 9.03 10.09
N GLU A 88 6.44 8.74 9.61
CA GLU A 88 7.65 9.47 10.02
C GLU A 88 7.67 10.94 9.56
N SER A 89 6.83 11.30 8.59
CA SER A 89 6.71 12.67 8.10
C SER A 89 5.63 13.49 8.82
N TYR A 90 4.91 12.88 9.76
CA TYR A 90 3.96 13.57 10.61
C TYR A 90 4.68 14.54 11.56
N SER A 91 4.11 15.73 11.79
CA SER A 91 4.79 16.77 12.57
C SER A 91 4.81 16.47 14.07
N GLN A 92 3.74 15.90 14.61
CA GLN A 92 3.59 15.63 16.05
C GLN A 92 3.91 14.18 16.37
N GLN A 93 5.20 13.83 16.28
CA GLN A 93 5.68 12.49 16.59
C GLN A 93 5.34 12.09 18.04
N GLY A 94 4.82 10.87 18.22
CA GLY A 94 4.43 10.35 19.52
C GLY A 94 3.95 8.89 19.45
N PRO A 95 3.57 8.29 20.59
CA PRO A 95 3.17 6.88 20.66
C PRO A 95 2.00 6.53 19.74
N GLY A 96 1.10 7.49 19.47
CA GLY A 96 -0.03 7.31 18.57
C GLY A 96 0.38 6.96 17.13
N ILE A 97 1.50 7.50 16.64
CA ILE A 97 2.01 7.24 15.29
C ILE A 97 2.56 5.82 15.17
N GLY A 98 3.29 5.35 16.19
CA GLY A 98 3.74 3.95 16.25
C GLY A 98 2.57 2.97 16.29
N MET A 99 1.51 3.30 17.04
CA MET A 99 0.28 2.50 17.05
C MET A 99 -0.46 2.56 15.71
N GLY A 100 -0.48 3.73 15.05
CA GLY A 100 -1.02 3.89 13.70
C GLY A 100 -0.30 3.00 12.69
N TYR A 101 1.03 2.94 12.73
CA TYR A 101 1.81 2.03 11.89
C TYR A 101 1.40 0.56 12.10
N LEU A 102 1.36 0.11 13.37
CA LEU A 102 0.98 -1.26 13.69
C LEU A 102 -0.45 -1.58 13.26
N ALA A 103 -1.40 -0.67 13.52
CA ALA A 103 -2.79 -0.81 13.10
C ALA A 103 -2.92 -0.88 11.58
N GLY A 104 -2.19 -0.03 10.84
CA GLY A 104 -2.18 -0.02 9.39
C GLY A 104 -1.62 -1.32 8.80
N MET A 105 -0.51 -1.83 9.34
CA MET A 105 0.07 -3.10 8.90
C MET A 105 -0.85 -4.30 9.20
N LEU A 106 -1.49 -4.31 10.38
CA LEU A 106 -2.47 -5.35 10.72
C LEU A 106 -3.69 -5.31 9.81
N LEU A 107 -4.25 -4.11 9.57
CA LEU A 107 -5.40 -3.94 8.69
C LEU A 107 -5.06 -4.33 7.25
N LEU A 108 -3.87 -3.96 6.77
CA LEU A 108 -3.36 -4.39 5.47
C LEU A 108 -3.30 -5.92 5.37
N PHE A 109 -2.76 -6.58 6.39
CA PHE A 109 -2.71 -8.04 6.44
C PHE A 109 -4.11 -8.68 6.37
N PHE A 110 -5.08 -8.15 7.13
CA PHE A 110 -6.46 -8.63 7.07
C PHE A 110 -7.12 -8.39 5.70
N ILE A 111 -6.86 -7.25 5.07
CA ILE A 111 -7.34 -6.97 3.71
C ILE A 111 -6.72 -7.93 2.70
N LEU A 112 -5.41 -8.21 2.79
CA LEU A 112 -4.76 -9.19 1.95
C LEU A 112 -5.37 -10.58 2.13
N LEU A 113 -5.68 -10.97 3.37
CA LEU A 113 -6.35 -12.25 3.67
C LEU A 113 -7.77 -12.29 3.09
N ALA A 114 -8.59 -11.27 3.36
CA ALA A 114 -9.96 -11.19 2.86
C ALA A 114 -10.01 -11.18 1.33
N GLY A 115 -9.17 -10.37 0.68
CA GLY A 115 -9.06 -10.34 -0.77
C GLY A 115 -8.60 -11.67 -1.36
N SER A 116 -7.70 -12.38 -0.68
CA SER A 116 -7.29 -13.73 -1.09
C SER A 116 -8.45 -14.73 -1.06
N ILE A 117 -9.29 -14.67 -0.02
CA ILE A 117 -10.49 -15.51 0.10
C ILE A 117 -11.47 -15.18 -1.02
N VAL A 118 -11.76 -13.90 -1.24
CA VAL A 118 -12.69 -13.46 -2.30
C VAL A 118 -12.22 -13.93 -3.67
N VAL A 119 -10.95 -13.70 -4.02
CA VAL A 119 -10.41 -14.17 -5.30
C VAL A 119 -10.51 -15.68 -5.43
N LYS A 120 -10.15 -16.45 -4.39
CA LYS A 120 -10.26 -17.92 -4.40
C LYS A 120 -11.70 -18.44 -4.58
N LEU A 121 -12.70 -17.67 -4.16
CA LEU A 121 -14.11 -18.04 -4.33
C LEU A 121 -14.63 -17.72 -5.74
N VAL A 122 -14.01 -16.76 -6.43
CA VAL A 122 -14.50 -16.23 -7.71
C VAL A 122 -13.64 -16.71 -8.90
N HIS A 123 -12.40 -17.12 -8.68
CA HIS A 123 -11.42 -17.56 -9.69
C HIS A 123 -10.73 -18.86 -9.24
#